data_AF-A0A0S2F7L9-F1
#
_entry.id   AF-A0A0S2F7L9-F1
#
_cell.length_a   1.000
_cell.length_b   1.000
_cell.length_c   1.000
_cell.angle_alpha   90.00
_cell.angle_beta   90.00
_cell.angle_gamma   90.00
#
_symmetry.space_group_name_H-M   'P 1'
#
loop_
_entity.id
_entity.type
_entity.pdbx_description
1 polymer ?
#
loop_
_entity_poly.entity_id
_entity_poly.type
_entity_poly.pdbx_seq_one_letter_code
_entity_poly.pdbx_strand_id
1 'polypeptide(L)'
;MILLNDLQVLQIVLSGAVATSQPHFYAGYVDLASGILSTPAPVTGTTNSTTAVTWVAAPAASTVRQVKALSLYNADTSSVTATVRVNDNGTNRTLRVVTLLPGQSLEYVDTAGWSVADSAQSPTSVGYIDGLRLLYVSANAVTADSGSAYIQGLARRVDVSTAIAKSSLSLSASTWYHVYLFESAGVADIEIVTTAPAAAYNGTARSKTGDTSRRYLGSVRTDGSGNILAFTHYGNRIAYDAGGSGTLRPLANGNATSDTAVSLASYVPVTTTVATLLLSTNSSTAYFQVKKAVAAAIYFTIGPSVNSSDVALIVIDIPAPGQAIAYVGQSSSAAAYIDVLGYVLER
;
A
#
# COMPACT_ATOMS: atom_id res chain seq x y z
N MET A 1 -9.08 -6.60 34.35
CA MET A 1 -9.01 -7.87 35.11
C MET A 1 -10.28 -8.71 34.93
N ILE A 2 -10.15 -10.02 34.74
CA ILE A 2 -11.25 -11.01 34.74
C ILE A 2 -11.28 -11.69 36.12
N LEU A 3 -12.47 -11.76 36.72
CA LEU A 3 -12.71 -12.34 38.04
C LEU A 3 -13.70 -13.51 37.92
N LEU A 4 -13.40 -14.62 38.59
CA LEU A 4 -14.30 -15.77 38.69
C LEU A 4 -14.57 -16.09 40.17
N ASN A 5 -15.82 -16.36 40.51
CA ASN A 5 -16.20 -16.99 41.79
C ASN A 5 -16.26 -18.52 41.64
N ASP A 6 -16.57 -19.22 42.74
CA ASP A 6 -16.62 -20.69 42.87
C ASP A 6 -17.68 -21.39 41.99
N LEU A 7 -18.53 -20.63 41.29
CA LEU A 7 -19.52 -21.15 40.34
C LEU A 7 -19.15 -20.88 38.87
N GLN A 8 -18.09 -20.11 38.64
CA GLN A 8 -17.75 -19.58 37.32
C GLN A 8 -16.51 -20.25 36.74
N VAL A 9 -16.67 -20.78 35.53
CA VAL A 9 -15.54 -21.32 34.74
C VAL A 9 -15.34 -20.48 33.48
N LEU A 10 -14.09 -20.20 33.13
CA LEU A 10 -13.76 -19.61 31.83
C LEU A 10 -13.64 -20.72 30.79
N GLN A 11 -14.36 -20.57 29.69
CA GLN A 11 -14.39 -21.54 28.61
C GLN A 11 -13.99 -20.92 27.28
N ILE A 12 -13.52 -21.78 26.40
CA ILE A 12 -13.31 -21.52 24.98
C ILE A 12 -14.10 -22.50 24.14
N VAL A 13 -14.71 -22.03 23.05
CA VAL A 13 -15.40 -22.87 22.06
C VAL A 13 -15.13 -22.34 20.65
N LEU A 14 -14.88 -23.24 19.69
CA LEU A 14 -14.68 -22.85 18.30
C LEU A 14 -16.00 -22.92 17.52
N SER A 15 -16.14 -22.08 16.48
CA SER A 15 -17.35 -22.07 15.64
C SER A 15 -17.42 -23.26 14.66
N GLY A 16 -16.32 -23.99 14.46
CA GLY A 16 -16.21 -25.09 13.52
C GLY A 16 -15.09 -26.06 13.88
N ALA A 17 -15.01 -27.16 13.12
CA ALA A 17 -13.89 -28.10 13.21
C ALA A 17 -12.61 -27.45 12.68
N VAL A 18 -11.48 -27.82 13.27
CA VAL A 18 -10.15 -27.43 12.79
C VAL A 18 -9.76 -28.30 11.59
N ALA A 19 -8.90 -27.80 10.72
CA ALA A 19 -8.45 -28.53 9.54
C ALA A 19 -7.40 -29.59 9.89
N THR A 20 -6.35 -29.18 10.60
CA THR A 20 -5.15 -30.00 10.86
C THR A 20 -4.82 -30.10 12.34
N SER A 21 -4.78 -28.97 13.05
CA SER A 21 -4.30 -28.89 14.44
C SER A 21 -5.21 -28.03 15.30
N GLN A 22 -5.45 -28.46 16.53
CA GLN A 22 -6.25 -27.67 17.48
C GLN A 22 -5.45 -26.45 17.96
N PRO A 23 -6.07 -25.27 18.10
CA PRO A 23 -5.48 -24.17 18.85
C PRO A 23 -5.03 -24.60 20.24
N HIS A 24 -3.84 -24.13 20.64
CA HIS A 24 -3.26 -24.37 21.96
C HIS A 24 -3.52 -23.15 22.84
N PHE A 25 -3.78 -23.37 24.12
CA PHE A 25 -4.02 -22.30 25.07
C PHE A 25 -3.14 -22.38 26.31
N TYR A 26 -2.88 -21.20 26.88
CA TYR A 26 -2.22 -20.98 28.15
C TYR A 26 -3.06 -19.99 28.99
N ALA A 27 -3.04 -20.16 30.31
CA ALA A 27 -3.58 -19.20 31.26
C ALA A 27 -2.67 -19.10 32.48
N GLY A 28 -2.58 -17.92 33.08
CA GLY A 28 -2.02 -17.71 34.40
C GLY A 28 -3.02 -17.00 35.29
N TYR A 29 -3.22 -17.50 36.50
CA TYR A 29 -4.11 -16.90 37.49
C TYR A 29 -3.53 -16.97 38.90
N VAL A 30 -4.10 -16.17 39.79
CA VAL A 30 -3.91 -16.24 41.24
C VAL A 30 -5.26 -16.31 41.92
N ASP A 31 -5.32 -16.99 43.05
CA ASP A 31 -6.51 -17.07 43.89
C ASP A 31 -6.40 -16.09 45.05
N LEU A 32 -7.47 -15.36 45.32
CA LEU A 32 -7.62 -14.49 46.47
C LEU A 32 -8.56 -15.17 47.48
N ALA A 33 -8.00 -15.64 48.59
CA ALA A 33 -8.73 -16.25 49.69
C ALA A 33 -8.43 -15.48 50.99
N SER A 34 -9.46 -15.02 51.68
CA SER A 34 -9.32 -14.26 52.95
C SER A 34 -8.32 -13.09 52.87
N GLY A 35 -8.24 -12.41 51.73
CA GLY A 35 -7.34 -11.27 51.50
C GLY A 35 -5.91 -11.64 51.12
N ILE A 36 -5.57 -12.92 50.97
CA ILE A 36 -4.23 -13.40 50.62
C ILE A 36 -4.23 -13.97 49.20
N LEU A 37 -3.23 -13.57 48.40
CA LEU A 37 -3.02 -14.12 47.06
C LEU A 37 -2.23 -15.43 47.12
N SER A 38 -2.65 -16.41 46.32
CA SER A 38 -1.93 -17.66 46.12
C SER A 38 -0.66 -17.49 45.28
N THR A 39 0.18 -18.51 45.25
CA THR A 39 1.19 -18.65 44.20
C THR A 39 0.49 -18.76 42.83
N PRO A 40 1.02 -18.11 41.77
CA PRO A 40 0.45 -18.22 40.44
C PRO A 40 0.49 -19.67 39.93
N ALA A 41 -0.63 -20.12 39.37
CA ALA A 41 -0.74 -21.45 38.78
C ALA A 41 -1.01 -21.33 37.27
N PRO A 42 -0.20 -21.96 36.39
CA PRO A 42 -0.46 -21.99 34.98
C PRO A 42 -1.46 -23.10 34.62
N VAL A 43 -2.25 -22.88 33.57
CA VAL A 43 -3.04 -23.91 32.89
C VAL A 43 -2.66 -23.92 31.43
N THR A 44 -2.43 -25.11 30.88
CA THR A 44 -2.16 -25.32 29.45
C THR A 44 -3.10 -26.39 28.90
N GLY A 45 -3.46 -26.28 27.63
CA GLY A 45 -4.24 -27.30 26.96
C GLY A 45 -4.48 -26.99 25.49
N THR A 46 -5.35 -27.78 24.86
CA THR A 46 -5.77 -27.59 23.48
C THR A 46 -7.29 -27.50 23.41
N THR A 47 -7.79 -26.78 22.43
CA THR A 47 -9.22 -26.80 22.10
C THR A 47 -9.64 -28.18 21.54
N ASN A 48 -10.94 -28.43 21.41
CA ASN A 48 -11.48 -29.68 20.86
C ASN A 48 -12.58 -29.41 19.82
N SER A 49 -12.29 -28.48 18.90
CA SER A 49 -13.25 -28.04 17.89
C SER A 49 -14.49 -27.39 18.50
N THR A 50 -15.68 -27.92 18.22
CA THR A 50 -16.96 -27.23 18.47
C THR A 50 -17.50 -27.41 19.88
N THR A 51 -16.86 -28.23 20.70
CA THR A 51 -17.25 -28.41 22.10
C THR A 51 -16.56 -27.36 22.97
N ALA A 52 -17.21 -26.95 24.06
CA ALA A 52 -16.60 -26.01 24.99
C ALA A 52 -15.53 -26.71 25.83
N VAL A 53 -14.33 -26.14 25.86
CA VAL A 53 -13.22 -26.57 26.71
C VAL A 53 -13.07 -25.62 27.88
N THR A 54 -12.86 -26.17 29.06
CA THR A 54 -12.50 -25.37 30.25
C THR A 54 -11.09 -24.84 30.09
N TRP A 55 -10.97 -23.52 30.01
CA TRP A 55 -9.68 -22.83 29.94
C TRP A 55 -9.17 -22.51 31.35
N VAL A 56 -10.06 -22.00 32.22
CA VAL A 56 -9.77 -21.79 33.65
C VAL A 56 -10.94 -22.35 34.45
N ALA A 57 -10.65 -23.30 35.34
CA ALA A 57 -11.66 -23.88 36.23
C ALA A 57 -12.15 -22.88 37.29
N ALA A 58 -13.22 -23.24 38.00
CA ALA A 58 -13.72 -22.44 39.12
C ALA A 58 -12.75 -22.55 40.31
N PRO A 59 -12.56 -21.48 41.09
CA PRO A 59 -11.87 -21.56 42.37
C PRO A 59 -12.66 -22.37 43.40
N ALA A 60 -12.00 -22.69 44.53
CA ALA A 60 -12.67 -23.28 45.68
C ALA A 60 -13.70 -22.31 46.28
N ALA A 61 -14.61 -22.82 47.10
CA ALA A 61 -15.60 -22.00 47.82
C ALA A 61 -14.92 -20.84 48.58
N SER A 62 -15.61 -19.69 48.66
CA SER A 62 -15.12 -18.47 49.32
C SER A 62 -13.78 -17.93 48.78
N THR A 63 -13.43 -18.26 47.54
CA THR A 63 -12.22 -17.81 46.86
C THR A 63 -12.57 -17.10 45.56
N VAL A 64 -11.87 -16.02 45.24
CA VAL A 64 -12.01 -15.33 43.94
C VAL A 64 -10.75 -15.56 43.11
N ARG A 65 -10.92 -16.05 41.88
CA ARG A 65 -9.80 -16.24 40.95
C ARG A 65 -9.59 -14.99 40.10
N GLN A 66 -8.38 -14.47 40.10
CA GLN A 66 -7.96 -13.37 39.25
C GLN A 66 -7.13 -13.91 38.09
N VAL A 67 -7.69 -13.85 36.88
CA VAL A 67 -6.94 -14.21 35.67
C VAL A 67 -5.98 -13.08 35.34
N LYS A 68 -4.68 -13.40 35.28
CA LYS A 68 -3.58 -12.45 35.02
C LYS A 68 -3.20 -12.41 33.55
N ALA A 69 -3.14 -13.58 32.91
CA ALA A 69 -2.83 -13.68 31.50
C ALA A 69 -3.59 -14.83 30.84
N LEU A 70 -3.96 -14.67 29.58
CA LEU A 70 -4.46 -15.72 28.70
C LEU A 70 -3.74 -15.64 27.35
N SER A 71 -3.47 -16.78 26.73
CA SER A 71 -2.99 -16.85 25.35
C SER A 71 -3.65 -18.02 24.63
N LEU A 72 -4.17 -17.79 23.43
CA LEU A 72 -4.71 -18.82 22.53
C LEU A 72 -4.04 -18.68 21.18
N TYR A 73 -3.18 -19.63 20.83
CA TYR A 73 -2.46 -19.67 19.56
C TYR A 73 -3.17 -20.55 18.54
N ASN A 74 -3.45 -20.01 17.34
CA ASN A 74 -3.97 -20.79 16.23
C ASN A 74 -2.85 -21.59 15.55
N ALA A 75 -2.66 -22.83 16.00
CA ALA A 75 -1.74 -23.80 15.41
C ALA A 75 -2.27 -24.48 14.13
N ASP A 76 -3.49 -24.15 13.70
CA ASP A 76 -4.11 -24.74 12.51
C ASP A 76 -3.55 -24.14 11.21
N THR A 77 -3.79 -24.83 10.10
CA THR A 77 -3.49 -24.35 8.74
C THR A 77 -4.61 -23.48 8.16
N SER A 78 -5.70 -23.30 8.90
CA SER A 78 -6.87 -22.50 8.50
C SER A 78 -7.25 -21.49 9.57
N SER A 79 -8.05 -20.49 9.18
CA SER A 79 -8.57 -19.52 10.15
C SER A 79 -9.54 -20.19 11.13
N VAL A 80 -9.41 -19.87 12.42
CA VAL A 80 -10.28 -20.40 13.47
C VAL A 80 -11.00 -19.25 14.16
N THR A 81 -12.33 -19.35 14.31
CA THR A 81 -13.11 -18.42 15.13
C THR A 81 -13.35 -19.00 16.52
N ALA A 82 -12.79 -18.35 17.54
CA ALA A 82 -12.91 -18.73 18.94
C ALA A 82 -13.85 -17.78 19.69
N THR A 83 -14.70 -18.35 20.53
CA THR A 83 -15.53 -17.63 21.50
C THR A 83 -15.02 -17.92 22.90
N VAL A 84 -14.60 -16.86 23.59
CA VAL A 84 -14.23 -16.89 25.01
C VAL A 84 -15.44 -16.46 25.83
N ARG A 85 -15.83 -17.25 26.82
CA ARG A 85 -17.03 -17.02 27.62
C ARG A 85 -16.86 -17.48 29.07
N VAL A 86 -17.61 -16.88 29.97
CA VAL A 86 -17.82 -17.42 31.32
C VAL A 86 -19.04 -18.32 31.29
N ASN A 87 -18.92 -19.53 31.82
CA ASN A 87 -20.07 -20.35 32.18
C ASN A 87 -20.35 -20.13 33.67
N ASP A 88 -21.44 -19.45 33.95
CA ASP A 88 -21.93 -19.00 35.24
C ASP A 88 -23.04 -19.96 35.68
N ASN A 89 -22.63 -21.10 36.26
CA ASN A 89 -23.52 -22.18 36.69
C ASN A 89 -24.57 -22.60 35.65
N GLY A 90 -24.14 -22.83 34.40
CA GLY A 90 -25.01 -23.22 33.27
C GLY A 90 -25.42 -22.06 32.36
N THR A 91 -25.25 -20.81 32.79
CA THR A 91 -25.51 -19.63 31.95
C THR A 91 -24.23 -19.15 31.28
N ASN A 92 -24.19 -19.15 29.94
CA ASN A 92 -23.01 -18.69 29.20
C ASN A 92 -23.04 -17.18 28.95
N ARG A 93 -21.95 -16.47 29.30
CA ARG A 93 -21.73 -15.04 29.04
C ARG A 93 -20.49 -14.85 28.17
N THR A 94 -20.67 -14.41 26.93
CA THR A 94 -19.56 -14.16 26.01
C THR A 94 -18.73 -12.96 26.46
N LEU A 95 -17.41 -13.16 26.55
CA LEU A 95 -16.45 -12.08 26.82
C LEU A 95 -15.82 -11.57 25.52
N ARG A 96 -15.52 -12.47 24.58
CA ARG A 96 -14.85 -12.12 23.33
C ARG A 96 -15.15 -13.15 22.24
N VAL A 97 -15.38 -12.68 21.01
CA VAL A 97 -15.32 -13.49 19.79
C VAL A 97 -14.15 -12.96 18.95
N VAL A 98 -13.33 -13.85 18.41
CA VAL A 98 -12.19 -13.49 17.56
C VAL A 98 -11.98 -14.54 16.48
N THR A 99 -11.65 -14.11 15.28
CA THR A 99 -11.11 -14.99 14.23
C THR A 99 -9.60 -14.82 14.19
N LEU A 100 -8.86 -15.91 14.40
CA LEU A 100 -7.41 -15.97 14.33
C LEU A 100 -6.99 -16.61 13.00
N LEU A 101 -6.15 -15.94 12.24
CA LEU A 101 -5.45 -16.54 11.10
C LEU A 101 -4.40 -17.56 11.58
N PRO A 102 -3.92 -18.47 10.70
CA PRO A 102 -2.81 -19.36 11.03
C PRO A 102 -1.63 -18.61 11.66
N GLY A 103 -1.18 -19.07 12.82
CA GLY A 103 -0.05 -18.48 13.55
C GLY A 103 -0.37 -17.25 14.42
N GLN A 104 -1.61 -16.75 14.46
CA GLN A 104 -1.97 -15.65 15.36
C GLN A 104 -2.31 -16.15 16.77
N SER A 105 -2.11 -15.28 17.77
CA SER A 105 -2.53 -15.51 19.16
C SER A 105 -3.55 -14.47 19.61
N LEU A 106 -4.63 -14.89 20.27
CA LEU A 106 -5.41 -14.00 21.14
C LEU A 106 -4.69 -13.91 22.49
N GLU A 107 -4.42 -12.69 22.96
CA GLU A 107 -3.80 -12.46 24.25
C GLU A 107 -4.68 -11.62 25.17
N TYR A 108 -4.59 -11.89 26.46
CA TYR A 108 -5.16 -11.07 27.52
C TYR A 108 -4.10 -10.83 28.59
N VAL A 109 -3.97 -9.59 29.05
CA VAL A 109 -3.23 -9.25 30.27
C VAL A 109 -4.10 -8.36 31.14
N ASP A 110 -4.13 -8.58 32.46
CA ASP A 110 -5.06 -7.88 33.36
C ASP A 110 -4.94 -6.35 33.35
N THR A 111 -3.74 -5.83 33.04
CA THR A 111 -3.40 -4.40 32.90
C THR A 111 -3.63 -3.82 31.50
N ALA A 112 -3.63 -4.65 30.44
CA ALA A 112 -3.70 -4.18 29.04
C ALA A 112 -5.01 -4.56 28.33
N GLY A 113 -5.78 -5.50 28.88
CA GLY A 113 -6.97 -6.03 28.23
C GLY A 113 -6.64 -7.04 27.14
N TRP A 114 -7.50 -7.13 26.13
CA TRP A 114 -7.39 -8.10 25.04
C TRP A 114 -6.65 -7.53 23.83
N SER A 115 -5.69 -8.28 23.29
CA SER A 115 -4.99 -8.00 22.03
C SER A 115 -4.98 -9.25 21.14
N VAL A 116 -4.70 -9.06 19.85
CA VAL A 116 -4.32 -10.16 18.96
C VAL A 116 -2.88 -9.94 18.59
N ALA A 117 -2.01 -10.86 19.01
CA ALA A 117 -0.62 -10.91 18.57
C ALA A 117 -0.57 -11.65 17.23
N ASP A 118 -0.07 -10.95 16.23
CA ASP A 118 0.24 -11.46 14.90
C ASP A 118 1.47 -12.39 14.94
N SER A 119 1.58 -13.30 13.97
CA SER A 119 2.74 -14.21 13.86
C SER A 119 4.05 -13.50 13.51
N ALA A 120 4.02 -12.23 13.05
CA ALA A 120 5.19 -11.38 12.72
C ALA A 120 4.81 -10.04 12.00
N GLN A 121 3.54 -9.64 11.93
CA GLN A 121 3.08 -8.41 11.28
C GLN A 121 2.24 -7.53 12.22
N SER A 122 2.91 -6.60 12.93
CA SER A 122 2.30 -5.39 13.48
C SER A 122 1.25 -4.84 12.51
N PRO A 123 0.07 -4.35 12.95
CA PRO A 123 -1.04 -4.03 12.05
C PRO A 123 -0.57 -3.16 10.89
N THR A 124 -0.37 -3.79 9.73
CA THR A 124 0.14 -3.11 8.54
C THR A 124 -0.97 -2.23 8.04
N SER A 125 -0.72 -0.93 7.96
CA SER A 125 -1.66 0.01 7.34
C SER A 125 -2.13 -0.52 5.97
N VAL A 126 -3.42 -0.38 5.67
CA VAL A 126 -4.01 -0.86 4.41
C VAL A 126 -3.34 -0.22 3.18
N GLY A 127 -2.79 0.98 3.32
CA GLY A 127 -2.02 1.64 2.26
C GLY A 127 -0.51 1.32 2.24
N TYR A 128 -0.03 0.44 3.13
CA TYR A 128 1.41 0.24 3.35
C TYR A 128 2.16 -0.19 2.09
N ILE A 129 3.30 0.46 1.85
CA ILE A 129 4.31 0.09 0.87
C ILE A 129 5.67 0.61 1.35
N ASP A 130 6.68 -0.25 1.32
CA ASP A 130 8.07 0.10 1.55
C ASP A 130 8.96 -0.63 0.53
N GLY A 131 10.04 0.02 0.09
CA GLY A 131 10.87 -0.49 -1.01
C GLY A 131 10.10 -0.60 -2.33
N LEU A 132 10.23 -1.75 -3.01
CA LEU A 132 9.52 -2.07 -4.27
C LEU A 132 9.64 -0.99 -5.36
N ARG A 133 10.80 -0.33 -5.42
CA ARG A 133 11.07 0.67 -6.46
C ARG A 133 11.26 -0.04 -7.79
N LEU A 134 10.83 0.62 -8.86
CA LEU A 134 11.08 0.14 -10.21
C LEU A 134 12.48 0.57 -10.66
N LEU A 135 13.24 -0.35 -11.22
CA LEU A 135 14.57 -0.11 -11.76
C LEU A 135 14.51 -0.33 -13.27
N TYR A 136 14.98 0.66 -14.02
CA TYR A 136 15.32 0.47 -15.41
C TYR A 136 16.58 -0.41 -15.50
N VAL A 137 16.50 -1.48 -16.28
CA VAL A 137 17.65 -2.38 -16.51
C VAL A 137 18.12 -2.25 -17.95
N SER A 138 17.18 -2.31 -18.91
CA SER A 138 17.46 -2.10 -20.33
C SER A 138 16.17 -1.76 -21.08
N ALA A 139 16.29 -1.57 -22.41
CA ALA A 139 15.18 -1.33 -23.32
C ALA A 139 14.01 -2.33 -23.19
N ASN A 140 14.24 -3.55 -22.70
CA ASN A 140 13.21 -4.58 -22.57
C ASN A 140 13.26 -5.30 -21.21
N ALA A 141 13.77 -4.62 -20.17
CA ALA A 141 13.85 -5.18 -18.83
C ALA A 141 13.61 -4.14 -17.73
N VAL A 142 12.79 -4.53 -16.75
CA VAL A 142 12.48 -3.78 -15.53
C VAL A 142 12.53 -4.72 -14.34
N THR A 143 13.05 -4.22 -13.23
CA THR A 143 13.08 -4.92 -11.95
C THR A 143 12.26 -4.17 -10.92
N ALA A 144 11.54 -4.87 -10.05
CA ALA A 144 11.06 -4.31 -8.79
C ALA A 144 12.03 -4.71 -7.67
N ASP A 145 12.59 -3.73 -6.95
CA ASP A 145 13.47 -3.96 -5.80
C ASP A 145 12.78 -4.75 -4.69
N SER A 146 13.57 -5.29 -3.75
CA SER A 146 13.03 -5.87 -2.53
C SER A 146 12.20 -4.86 -1.74
N GLY A 147 11.27 -5.37 -0.93
CA GLY A 147 10.41 -4.55 -0.10
C GLY A 147 9.12 -5.28 0.23
N SER A 148 8.08 -4.55 0.57
CA SER A 148 6.79 -5.15 0.89
C SER A 148 5.63 -4.18 0.71
N ALA A 149 4.45 -4.71 0.41
CA ALA A 149 3.24 -3.90 0.27
C ALA A 149 2.00 -4.66 0.69
N TYR A 150 1.01 -3.94 1.19
CA TYR A 150 -0.33 -4.48 1.42
C TYR A 150 -1.06 -4.70 0.09
N ILE A 151 -1.65 -5.88 -0.07
CA ILE A 151 -2.48 -6.20 -1.24
C ILE A 151 -3.94 -6.28 -0.81
N GLN A 152 -4.79 -5.41 -1.39
CA GLN A 152 -6.19 -5.24 -1.02
C GLN A 152 -6.98 -6.56 -1.04
N GLY A 153 -6.89 -7.32 -2.13
CA GLY A 153 -7.64 -8.56 -2.31
C GLY A 153 -7.15 -9.72 -1.44
N LEU A 154 -5.90 -9.68 -0.98
CA LEU A 154 -5.34 -10.66 -0.04
C LEU A 154 -5.56 -10.26 1.42
N ALA A 155 -5.92 -9.00 1.66
CA ALA A 155 -6.07 -8.38 2.97
C ALA A 155 -4.84 -8.48 3.88
N ARG A 156 -3.63 -8.59 3.31
CA ARG A 156 -2.37 -8.68 4.06
C ARG A 156 -1.19 -8.11 3.29
N ARG A 157 -0.06 -7.96 3.99
CA ARG A 157 1.23 -7.64 3.40
C ARG A 157 1.83 -8.84 2.66
N VAL A 158 2.43 -8.56 1.51
CA VAL A 158 3.27 -9.48 0.75
C VAL A 158 4.71 -8.97 0.81
N ASP A 159 5.61 -9.84 1.22
CA ASP A 159 7.04 -9.54 1.36
C ASP A 159 7.80 -10.05 0.12
N VAL A 160 8.62 -9.18 -0.46
CA VAL A 160 9.52 -9.44 -1.59
C VAL A 160 10.94 -9.39 -1.06
N SER A 161 11.45 -10.54 -0.64
CA SER A 161 12.77 -10.67 -0.02
C SER A 161 13.93 -10.47 -0.99
N THR A 162 13.68 -10.67 -2.29
CA THR A 162 14.67 -10.50 -3.36
C THR A 162 14.02 -9.77 -4.53
N ALA A 163 14.80 -8.93 -5.21
CA ALA A 163 14.30 -8.14 -6.32
C ALA A 163 13.72 -9.03 -7.43
N ILE A 164 12.57 -8.65 -7.96
CA ILE A 164 11.86 -9.41 -9.01
C ILE A 164 12.21 -8.78 -10.35
N ALA A 165 13.02 -9.47 -11.14
CA ALA A 165 13.43 -9.03 -12.47
C ALA A 165 12.50 -9.59 -13.56
N LYS A 166 12.08 -8.72 -14.49
CA LYS A 166 11.41 -9.10 -15.74
C LYS A 166 12.27 -8.66 -16.92
N SER A 167 12.63 -9.62 -17.77
CA SER A 167 13.51 -9.41 -18.92
C SER A 167 12.87 -9.95 -20.20
N SER A 168 13.48 -9.65 -21.35
CA SER A 168 13.01 -10.08 -22.67
C SER A 168 11.55 -9.67 -22.93
N LEU A 169 11.15 -8.50 -22.42
CA LEU A 169 9.80 -7.99 -22.58
C LEU A 169 9.55 -7.62 -24.06
N SER A 170 8.48 -8.17 -24.62
CA SER A 170 7.97 -7.77 -25.94
C SER A 170 6.85 -6.74 -25.74
N LEU A 171 7.20 -5.47 -25.81
CA LEU A 171 6.28 -4.36 -25.52
C LEU A 171 5.89 -3.62 -26.80
N SER A 172 4.65 -3.14 -26.85
CA SER A 172 4.16 -2.32 -27.95
C SER A 172 4.83 -0.95 -27.92
N ALA A 173 5.09 -0.41 -29.11
CA ALA A 173 5.54 0.95 -29.29
C ALA A 173 4.57 1.96 -28.67
N SER A 174 5.11 3.08 -28.19
CA SER A 174 4.34 4.22 -27.73
C SER A 174 3.18 3.87 -26.76
N THR A 175 3.39 2.87 -25.90
CA THR A 175 2.41 2.39 -24.92
C THR A 175 2.84 2.67 -23.46
N TRP A 176 1.85 2.87 -22.58
CA TRP A 176 2.03 2.84 -21.12
C TRP A 176 1.81 1.42 -20.59
N TYR A 177 2.75 0.97 -19.76
CA TYR A 177 2.60 -0.24 -18.96
C TYR A 177 2.60 0.12 -17.48
N HIS A 178 1.72 -0.51 -16.74
CA HIS A 178 1.56 -0.38 -15.30
C HIS A 178 2.08 -1.65 -14.63
N VAL A 179 2.87 -1.46 -13.57
CA VAL A 179 3.51 -2.55 -12.85
C VAL A 179 2.74 -2.82 -11.57
N TYR A 180 2.33 -4.06 -11.36
CA TYR A 180 1.62 -4.49 -10.15
C TYR A 180 2.34 -5.65 -9.49
N LEU A 181 2.45 -5.58 -8.16
CA LEU A 181 2.79 -6.72 -7.31
C LEU A 181 1.55 -7.62 -7.15
N PHE A 182 1.75 -8.93 -7.25
CA PHE A 182 0.76 -9.92 -6.87
C PHE A 182 1.44 -11.09 -6.14
N GLU A 183 0.63 -11.99 -5.59
CA GLU A 183 1.12 -13.26 -5.06
C GLU A 183 0.36 -14.40 -5.73
N SER A 184 1.10 -15.44 -6.13
CA SER A 184 0.53 -16.69 -6.62
C SER A 184 1.15 -17.84 -5.84
N ALA A 185 0.29 -18.65 -5.20
CA ALA A 185 0.70 -19.80 -4.40
C ALA A 185 1.81 -19.50 -3.36
N GLY A 186 1.74 -18.34 -2.69
CA GLY A 186 2.73 -17.94 -1.68
C GLY A 186 3.98 -17.26 -2.24
N VAL A 187 4.10 -17.14 -3.57
CA VAL A 187 5.26 -16.52 -4.22
C VAL A 187 4.88 -15.15 -4.77
N ALA A 188 5.60 -14.12 -4.33
CA ALA A 188 5.45 -12.77 -4.82
C ALA A 188 6.06 -12.63 -6.22
N ASP A 189 5.34 -11.98 -7.12
CA ASP A 189 5.82 -11.67 -8.47
C ASP A 189 5.21 -10.34 -8.95
N ILE A 190 5.72 -9.79 -10.05
CA ILE A 190 5.17 -8.59 -10.68
C ILE A 190 4.55 -8.90 -12.04
N GLU A 191 3.47 -8.19 -12.38
CA GLU A 191 2.92 -8.15 -13.72
C GLU A 191 3.12 -6.76 -14.34
N ILE A 192 3.35 -6.72 -15.66
CA ILE A 192 3.57 -5.50 -16.44
C ILE A 192 2.51 -5.48 -17.54
N VAL A 193 1.50 -4.64 -17.41
CA VAL A 193 0.27 -4.71 -18.22
C VAL A 193 -0.27 -3.33 -18.58
N THR A 194 -1.09 -3.23 -19.63
CA THR A 194 -1.66 -1.95 -20.10
C THR A 194 -2.93 -1.52 -19.34
N THR A 195 -3.50 -2.39 -18.51
CA THR A 195 -4.65 -2.04 -17.67
C THR A 195 -4.25 -1.01 -16.62
N ALA A 196 -4.88 0.16 -16.65
CA ALA A 196 -4.61 1.26 -15.74
C ALA A 196 -4.95 0.93 -14.27
N PRO A 197 -4.30 1.59 -13.29
CA PRO A 197 -4.66 1.46 -11.89
C PRO A 197 -6.05 2.03 -11.62
N ALA A 198 -6.75 1.41 -10.68
CA ALA A 198 -8.05 1.86 -10.19
C ALA A 198 -7.90 3.17 -9.39
N ALA A 199 -9.04 3.73 -8.98
CA ALA A 199 -9.06 4.74 -7.92
C ALA A 199 -8.38 4.21 -6.65
N ALA A 200 -7.79 5.12 -5.87
CA ALA A 200 -7.10 4.74 -4.65
C ALA A 200 -8.09 4.16 -3.63
N TYR A 201 -7.73 3.04 -3.01
CA TYR A 201 -8.54 2.39 -1.97
C TYR A 201 -8.15 2.87 -0.56
N ASN A 202 -6.95 3.41 -0.38
CA ASN A 202 -6.47 4.01 0.88
C ASN A 202 -5.32 4.97 0.61
N GLY A 203 -5.46 6.26 0.95
CA GLY A 203 -4.42 7.25 0.65
C GLY A 203 -4.07 7.27 -0.85
N THR A 204 -2.81 6.99 -1.17
CA THR A 204 -2.28 6.84 -2.55
C THR A 204 -2.31 5.41 -3.08
N ALA A 205 -2.72 4.46 -2.24
CA ALA A 205 -2.67 3.04 -2.54
C ALA A 205 -3.74 2.64 -3.55
N ARG A 206 -3.31 1.99 -4.63
CA ARG A 206 -4.14 1.61 -5.77
C ARG A 206 -3.99 0.14 -6.10
N SER A 207 -5.10 -0.44 -6.55
CA SER A 207 -5.15 -1.75 -7.17
C SER A 207 -5.19 -1.62 -8.70
N LYS A 208 -5.10 -2.73 -9.43
CA LYS A 208 -5.42 -2.75 -10.87
C LYS A 208 -6.92 -2.54 -11.08
N THR A 209 -7.30 -1.83 -12.15
CA THR A 209 -8.72 -1.67 -12.49
C THR A 209 -9.37 -3.03 -12.71
N GLY A 210 -10.42 -3.31 -11.94
CA GLY A 210 -11.16 -4.58 -11.98
C GLY A 210 -10.50 -5.73 -11.22
N ASP A 211 -9.38 -5.52 -10.51
CA ASP A 211 -8.67 -6.59 -9.83
C ASP A 211 -7.93 -6.12 -8.57
N THR A 212 -8.50 -6.45 -7.41
CA THR A 212 -7.99 -6.01 -6.10
C THR A 212 -6.80 -6.82 -5.60
N SER A 213 -6.47 -7.95 -6.24
CA SER A 213 -5.34 -8.79 -5.81
C SER A 213 -3.99 -8.34 -6.42
N ARG A 214 -3.99 -7.21 -7.13
CA ARG A 214 -2.82 -6.62 -7.80
C ARG A 214 -2.55 -5.25 -7.22
N ARG A 215 -1.39 -5.06 -6.60
CA ARG A 215 -0.98 -3.82 -5.91
C ARG A 215 -0.10 -2.96 -6.82
N TYR A 216 -0.52 -1.74 -7.13
CA TYR A 216 0.21 -0.84 -8.04
C TYR A 216 1.56 -0.40 -7.47
N LEU A 217 2.62 -0.52 -8.29
CA LEU A 217 3.99 -0.11 -7.93
C LEU A 217 4.47 1.12 -8.72
N GLY A 218 3.92 1.36 -9.91
CA GLY A 218 4.36 2.43 -10.79
C GLY A 218 4.04 2.12 -12.26
N SER A 219 4.53 2.98 -13.15
CA SER A 219 4.32 2.84 -14.59
C SER A 219 5.62 3.06 -15.34
N VAL A 220 5.74 2.43 -16.51
CA VAL A 220 6.82 2.61 -17.47
C VAL A 220 6.26 2.89 -18.85
N ARG A 221 6.97 3.70 -19.63
CA ARG A 221 6.56 4.15 -20.97
C ARG A 221 7.53 3.60 -22.01
N THR A 222 7.02 3.17 -23.16
CA THR A 222 7.87 2.75 -24.29
C THR A 222 8.06 3.83 -25.36
N ASP A 223 9.18 3.83 -26.07
CA ASP A 223 9.39 4.70 -27.24
C ASP A 223 8.65 4.18 -28.48
N GLY A 224 8.85 4.84 -29.62
CA GLY A 224 8.27 4.44 -30.90
C GLY A 224 8.72 3.07 -31.43
N SER A 225 9.74 2.45 -30.82
CA SER A 225 10.25 1.12 -31.15
C SER A 225 9.87 0.05 -30.11
N GLY A 226 9.09 0.41 -29.08
CA GLY A 226 8.72 -0.52 -28.01
C GLY A 226 9.78 -0.64 -26.91
N ASN A 227 10.84 0.16 -26.93
CA ASN A 227 11.85 0.16 -25.88
C ASN A 227 11.36 0.96 -24.68
N ILE A 228 11.55 0.45 -23.47
CA ILE A 228 11.30 1.20 -22.24
C ILE A 228 12.18 2.45 -22.23
N LEU A 229 11.55 3.61 -22.05
CA LEU A 229 12.25 4.86 -21.84
C LEU A 229 13.09 4.74 -20.56
N ALA A 230 14.39 5.02 -20.67
CA ALA A 230 15.29 4.97 -19.52
C ALA A 230 14.84 5.96 -18.42
N PHE A 231 14.89 5.52 -17.18
CA PHE A 231 14.42 6.28 -16.05
C PHE A 231 15.15 5.90 -14.76
N THR A 232 15.16 6.85 -13.82
CA THR A 232 15.55 6.62 -12.45
C THR A 232 14.39 6.87 -11.49
N HIS A 233 14.20 5.96 -10.52
CA HIS A 233 13.15 6.02 -9.51
C HIS A 233 13.72 6.37 -8.13
N TYR A 234 13.30 7.53 -7.59
CA TYR A 234 13.69 7.99 -6.25
C TYR A 234 12.46 8.33 -5.41
N GLY A 235 12.26 7.62 -4.29
CA GLY A 235 11.09 7.82 -3.45
C GLY A 235 9.80 7.60 -4.24
N ASN A 236 9.04 8.67 -4.45
CA ASN A 236 7.81 8.68 -5.26
C ASN A 236 8.00 9.41 -6.61
N ARG A 237 9.23 9.63 -7.06
CA ARG A 237 9.52 10.36 -8.30
C ARG A 237 10.17 9.45 -9.33
N ILE A 238 9.72 9.57 -10.56
CA ILE A 238 10.40 9.11 -11.76
C ILE A 238 11.07 10.32 -12.42
N ALA A 239 12.36 10.22 -12.69
CA ALA A 239 13.07 11.10 -13.60
C ALA A 239 13.43 10.29 -14.86
N TYR A 240 13.15 10.83 -16.04
CA TYR A 240 13.63 10.20 -17.27
C TYR A 240 15.11 10.49 -17.45
N ASP A 241 15.85 9.50 -17.92
CA ASP A 241 17.29 9.63 -18.17
C ASP A 241 17.57 10.26 -19.53
N ALA A 242 16.53 10.46 -20.35
CA ALA A 242 16.60 11.20 -21.60
C ALA A 242 17.09 12.63 -21.35
N GLY A 243 18.34 12.90 -21.75
CA GLY A 243 18.97 14.19 -21.59
C GLY A 243 18.34 15.26 -22.49
N GLY A 244 17.86 16.35 -21.87
CA GLY A 244 17.71 17.65 -22.52
C GLY A 244 16.44 17.90 -23.35
N SER A 245 16.44 19.10 -23.94
CA SER A 245 15.38 19.69 -24.74
C SER A 245 15.15 18.89 -26.04
N GLY A 246 13.92 18.48 -26.34
CA GLY A 246 13.54 17.86 -27.63
C GLY A 246 13.17 16.38 -27.59
N THR A 247 13.50 15.65 -26.53
CA THR A 247 13.35 14.19 -26.49
C THR A 247 11.96 13.75 -26.01
N LEU A 248 11.42 14.41 -24.99
CA LEU A 248 10.15 14.07 -24.35
C LEU A 248 9.17 15.25 -24.46
N ARG A 249 8.91 15.65 -25.69
CA ARG A 249 8.31 16.94 -26.05
C ARG A 249 6.81 16.85 -26.32
N PRO A 250 5.94 17.27 -25.39
CA PRO A 250 4.51 17.45 -25.66
C PRO A 250 4.16 18.72 -26.46
N LEU A 251 5.00 19.77 -26.42
CA LEU A 251 4.79 21.00 -27.19
C LEU A 251 6.06 21.41 -27.92
N ALA A 252 5.96 21.57 -29.25
CA ALA A 252 7.01 22.12 -30.09
C ALA A 252 6.49 23.34 -30.85
N ASN A 253 7.26 24.43 -30.88
CA ASN A 253 6.93 25.66 -31.62
C ASN A 253 5.54 26.24 -31.25
N GLY A 254 5.14 26.16 -29.98
CA GLY A 254 3.85 26.71 -29.55
C GLY A 254 3.82 28.23 -29.65
N ASN A 255 2.85 28.79 -30.38
CA ASN A 255 2.75 30.22 -30.67
C ASN A 255 1.34 30.80 -30.47
N ALA A 256 0.45 30.06 -29.81
CA ALA A 256 -0.91 30.50 -29.58
C ALA A 256 -0.97 31.74 -28.66
N THR A 257 -1.79 32.73 -29.03
CA THR A 257 -2.05 33.95 -28.23
C THR A 257 -3.31 33.84 -27.37
N SER A 258 -3.91 32.66 -27.33
CA SER A 258 -5.01 32.29 -26.45
C SER A 258 -4.63 31.03 -25.66
N ASP A 259 -5.22 30.86 -24.48
CA ASP A 259 -4.99 29.69 -23.63
C ASP A 259 -5.23 28.40 -24.42
N THR A 260 -4.17 27.64 -24.62
CA THR A 260 -4.18 26.42 -25.44
C THR A 260 -3.73 25.24 -24.62
N ALA A 261 -4.53 24.17 -24.60
CA ALA A 261 -4.24 22.97 -23.85
C ALA A 261 -3.04 22.20 -24.43
N VAL A 262 -2.22 21.63 -23.56
CA VAL A 262 -1.12 20.72 -23.90
C VAL A 262 -1.31 19.45 -23.09
N SER A 263 -1.49 18.32 -23.79
CA SER A 263 -1.55 17.02 -23.14
C SER A 263 -0.13 16.54 -22.82
N LEU A 264 0.05 16.10 -21.58
CA LEU A 264 1.26 15.46 -21.06
C LEU A 264 1.09 13.94 -20.96
N ALA A 265 -0.08 13.40 -21.30
CA ALA A 265 -0.44 11.99 -21.09
C ALA A 265 0.50 10.99 -21.79
N SER A 266 1.20 11.41 -22.84
CA SER A 266 2.23 10.59 -23.50
C SER A 266 3.49 10.40 -22.65
N TYR A 267 3.72 11.23 -21.63
CA TYR A 267 4.97 11.29 -20.87
C TYR A 267 4.78 11.25 -19.35
N VAL A 268 3.55 11.36 -18.85
CA VAL A 268 3.22 11.09 -17.44
C VAL A 268 2.05 10.09 -17.36
N PRO A 269 2.00 9.16 -16.39
CA PRO A 269 0.89 8.23 -16.23
C PRO A 269 -0.36 8.91 -15.62
N VAL A 270 -1.50 8.21 -15.68
CA VAL A 270 -2.79 8.70 -15.15
C VAL A 270 -2.79 8.92 -13.62
N THR A 271 -1.77 8.39 -12.92
CA THR A 271 -1.58 8.54 -11.47
C THR A 271 -0.72 9.73 -11.09
N THR A 272 -0.30 10.55 -12.05
CA THR A 272 0.60 11.68 -11.78
C THR A 272 -0.15 12.85 -11.15
N THR A 273 0.44 13.40 -10.10
CA THR A 273 -0.02 14.64 -9.44
C THR A 273 0.91 15.82 -9.66
N VAL A 274 2.18 15.57 -10.00
CA VAL A 274 3.20 16.60 -10.23
C VAL A 274 4.07 16.19 -11.41
N ALA A 275 4.35 17.11 -12.33
CA ALA A 275 5.38 16.92 -13.36
C ALA A 275 6.56 17.86 -13.16
N THR A 276 7.73 17.38 -13.58
CA THR A 276 8.91 18.22 -13.79
C THR A 276 9.02 18.54 -15.27
N LEU A 277 9.03 19.83 -15.60
CA LEU A 277 9.06 20.32 -16.97
C LEU A 277 10.32 21.13 -17.23
N LEU A 278 10.87 20.97 -18.44
CA LEU A 278 11.80 21.92 -19.02
C LEU A 278 11.02 22.82 -19.97
N LEU A 279 11.06 24.12 -19.70
CA LEU A 279 10.50 25.15 -20.56
C LEU A 279 11.62 25.81 -21.33
N SER A 280 11.42 26.04 -22.62
CA SER A 280 12.35 26.85 -23.40
C SER A 280 11.63 27.73 -24.42
N THR A 281 12.21 28.89 -24.70
CA THR A 281 11.78 29.80 -25.77
C THR A 281 12.99 30.33 -26.51
N ASN A 282 12.85 30.54 -27.81
CA ASN A 282 13.82 31.25 -28.65
C ASN A 282 13.38 32.70 -28.93
N SER A 283 12.33 33.18 -28.27
CA SER A 283 11.78 34.51 -28.45
C SER A 283 12.63 35.58 -27.76
N SER A 284 12.99 36.62 -28.50
CA SER A 284 13.70 37.80 -27.97
C SER A 284 12.81 39.01 -27.73
N THR A 285 11.52 38.91 -28.07
CA THR A 285 10.59 40.06 -28.03
C THR A 285 9.28 39.76 -27.31
N ALA A 286 8.97 38.49 -27.07
CA ALA A 286 7.71 38.06 -26.46
C ALA A 286 7.93 36.99 -25.40
N TYR A 287 7.22 37.10 -24.28
CA TYR A 287 7.18 36.04 -23.27
C TYR A 287 6.15 34.97 -23.63
N PHE A 288 6.26 33.81 -22.99
CA PHE A 288 5.18 32.83 -22.93
C PHE A 288 4.93 32.39 -21.48
N GLN A 289 3.72 31.93 -21.23
CA GLN A 289 3.27 31.48 -19.91
C GLN A 289 2.86 30.02 -19.97
N VAL A 290 3.15 29.30 -18.89
CA VAL A 290 2.57 27.99 -18.59
C VAL A 290 1.56 28.18 -17.47
N LYS A 291 0.39 27.58 -17.66
CA LYS A 291 -0.80 27.82 -16.85
C LYS A 291 -1.47 26.50 -16.47
N LYS A 292 -2.27 26.57 -15.42
CA LYS A 292 -3.20 25.51 -15.03
C LYS A 292 -4.30 25.39 -16.08
N ALA A 293 -4.51 24.17 -16.60
CA ALA A 293 -5.37 23.91 -17.75
C ALA A 293 -6.83 24.41 -17.63
N VAL A 294 -7.37 24.49 -16.40
CA VAL A 294 -8.80 24.73 -16.15
C VAL A 294 -9.12 26.01 -15.37
N ALA A 295 -8.13 26.75 -14.87
CA ALA A 295 -8.36 27.83 -13.91
C ALA A 295 -7.64 29.15 -14.23
N ALA A 296 -7.04 29.28 -15.43
CA ALA A 296 -6.25 30.43 -15.86
C ALA A 296 -5.07 30.85 -14.94
N ALA A 297 -4.80 30.11 -13.86
CA ALA A 297 -3.70 30.37 -12.94
C ALA A 297 -2.35 30.16 -13.64
N ILE A 298 -1.48 31.16 -13.56
CA ILE A 298 -0.13 31.11 -14.14
C ILE A 298 0.77 30.31 -13.21
N TYR A 299 1.41 29.26 -13.73
CA TYR A 299 2.48 28.54 -13.04
C TYR A 299 3.82 29.24 -13.23
N PHE A 300 4.12 29.67 -14.46
CA PHE A 300 5.40 30.29 -14.79
C PHE A 300 5.29 31.20 -16.01
N THR A 301 6.11 32.25 -16.07
CA THR A 301 6.32 33.11 -17.25
C THR A 301 7.79 33.08 -17.62
N ILE A 302 8.11 32.93 -18.91
CA ILE A 302 9.49 32.87 -19.41
C ILE A 302 9.62 33.74 -20.68
N GLY A 303 10.77 34.39 -20.82
CA GLY A 303 11.08 35.34 -21.89
C GLY A 303 10.74 36.80 -21.54
N PRO A 304 11.15 37.76 -22.39
CA PRO A 304 12.00 37.54 -23.58
C PRO A 304 13.49 37.36 -23.25
N SER A 305 14.18 36.55 -24.05
CA SER A 305 15.63 36.34 -23.94
C SER A 305 16.39 37.40 -24.74
N VAL A 306 17.39 38.05 -24.16
CA VAL A 306 18.19 39.06 -24.88
C VAL A 306 19.22 38.45 -25.84
N ASN A 307 19.55 37.14 -25.72
CA ASN A 307 20.80 36.59 -26.28
C ASN A 307 20.73 35.27 -27.07
N SER A 308 19.61 34.53 -27.17
CA SER A 308 19.37 33.46 -28.19
C SER A 308 18.34 32.40 -27.77
N SER A 309 18.21 32.07 -26.49
CA SER A 309 17.17 31.18 -25.94
C SER A 309 17.14 31.29 -24.41
N ASP A 310 15.95 31.33 -23.81
CA ASP A 310 15.77 31.19 -22.36
C ASP A 310 15.28 29.78 -22.03
N VAL A 311 15.78 29.23 -20.93
CA VAL A 311 15.42 27.90 -20.43
C VAL A 311 15.10 27.97 -18.94
N ALA A 312 14.02 27.32 -18.52
CA ALA A 312 13.65 27.19 -17.11
C ALA A 312 13.25 25.75 -16.78
N LEU A 313 13.78 25.22 -15.68
CA LEU A 313 13.33 23.98 -15.08
C LEU A 313 12.27 24.32 -14.03
N ILE A 314 11.06 23.77 -14.17
CA ILE A 314 9.98 23.99 -13.22
C ILE A 314 9.35 22.67 -12.76
N VAL A 315 8.77 22.70 -11.57
CA VAL A 315 7.95 21.63 -11.01
C VAL A 315 6.55 22.18 -10.83
N ILE A 316 5.56 21.51 -11.40
CA ILE A 316 4.18 22.00 -11.39
C ILE A 316 3.20 20.91 -10.97
N ASP A 317 2.17 21.32 -10.26
CA ASP A 317 1.03 20.46 -9.97
C ASP A 317 0.21 20.24 -11.24
N ILE A 318 -0.07 18.98 -11.53
CA ILE A 318 -1.02 18.58 -12.56
C ILE A 318 -2.19 17.93 -11.83
N PRO A 319 -3.35 18.60 -11.71
CA PRO A 319 -4.49 17.99 -11.04
C PRO A 319 -4.89 16.72 -11.78
N ALA A 320 -4.74 15.56 -11.14
CA ALA A 320 -5.28 14.30 -11.65
C ALA A 320 -6.81 14.41 -11.75
N PRO A 321 -7.46 13.85 -12.79
CA PRO A 321 -6.91 13.01 -13.86
C PRO A 321 -6.43 13.79 -15.10
N GLY A 322 -6.20 15.10 -15.01
CA GLY A 322 -6.09 15.98 -16.18
C GLY A 322 -4.91 15.72 -17.11
N GLN A 323 -3.76 15.24 -16.61
CA GLN A 323 -2.50 15.04 -17.38
C GLN A 323 -2.21 16.18 -18.38
N ALA A 324 -2.61 17.42 -18.07
CA ALA A 324 -2.63 18.51 -19.02
C ALA A 324 -2.37 19.84 -18.34
N ILE A 325 -1.78 20.74 -19.12
CA ILE A 325 -1.53 22.14 -18.79
C ILE A 325 -2.10 23.02 -19.90
N ALA A 326 -2.03 24.33 -19.71
CA ALA A 326 -2.24 25.28 -20.79
C ALA A 326 -0.98 26.13 -21.01
N TYR A 327 -0.82 26.63 -22.23
CA TYR A 327 0.17 27.66 -22.55
C TYR A 327 -0.47 28.83 -23.29
N VAL A 328 0.18 29.98 -23.21
CA VAL A 328 -0.17 31.17 -24.00
C VAL A 328 1.09 32.00 -24.25
N GLY A 329 1.27 32.46 -25.48
CA GLY A 329 2.28 33.43 -25.88
C GLY A 329 1.73 34.85 -25.85
N GLN A 330 2.57 35.83 -25.53
CA GLN A 330 2.20 37.24 -25.62
C GLN A 330 1.86 37.67 -27.07
N SER A 331 2.50 37.04 -28.05
CA SER A 331 2.27 37.24 -29.48
C SER A 331 2.57 35.95 -30.24
N SER A 332 2.16 35.90 -31.51
CA SER A 332 2.40 34.76 -32.40
C SER A 332 3.85 34.61 -32.85
N SER A 333 4.73 35.55 -32.52
CA SER A 333 6.16 35.46 -32.82
C SER A 333 6.96 34.69 -31.75
N ALA A 334 6.34 34.31 -30.62
CA ALA A 334 6.98 33.46 -29.63
C ALA A 334 6.92 31.98 -30.06
N ALA A 335 8.02 31.24 -29.92
CA ALA A 335 8.02 29.78 -30.04
C ALA A 335 8.34 29.15 -28.68
N ALA A 336 7.31 28.56 -28.07
CA ALA A 336 7.40 27.85 -26.81
C ALA A 336 7.66 26.36 -27.03
N TYR A 337 8.49 25.78 -26.18
CA TYR A 337 8.74 24.35 -26.12
C TYR A 337 8.59 23.88 -24.68
N ILE A 338 7.97 22.71 -24.52
CA ILE A 338 7.76 22.07 -23.23
C ILE A 338 8.25 20.64 -23.39
N ASP A 339 9.18 20.24 -22.52
CA ASP A 339 9.64 18.87 -22.39
C ASP A 339 9.32 18.34 -20.98
N VAL A 340 8.96 17.06 -20.87
CA VAL A 340 8.69 16.40 -19.60
C VAL A 340 9.94 15.64 -19.16
N LEU A 341 10.50 16.02 -18.01
CA LEU A 341 11.71 15.37 -17.46
C LEU A 341 11.39 14.31 -16.41
N GLY A 342 10.15 14.24 -15.95
CA GLY A 342 9.75 13.28 -14.94
C GLY A 342 8.43 13.63 -14.28
N TYR A 343 8.02 12.80 -13.34
CA TYR A 343 6.76 12.93 -12.61
C TYR A 343 6.85 12.38 -11.20
N VAL A 344 5.96 12.84 -10.34
CA VAL A 344 5.65 12.17 -9.08
C VAL A 344 4.56 11.15 -9.34
N LEU A 345 4.78 9.93 -8.87
CA LEU A 345 3.83 8.84 -8.86
C LEU A 345 3.21 8.73 -7.47
N GLU A 346 1.95 8.35 -7.42
CA GLU A 346 1.30 7.96 -6.18
C GLU A 346 1.10 6.44 -6.19
N ARG A 347 1.71 5.77 -5.22
CA ARG A 347 1.59 4.33 -5.00
C ARG A 347 1.28 4.03 -3.56
#